data_AF-A0A3M1RB46-F1
#
_entry.id   AF-A0A3M1RB46-F1
#
_cell.length_a   1.000
_cell.length_b   1.000
_cell.length_c   1.000
_cell.angle_alpha   90.00
_cell.angle_beta   90.00
_cell.angle_gamma   90.00
#
_symmetry.space_group_name_H-M   'P 1'
#
loop_
_entity.id
_entity.type
_entity.pdbx_description
1 polymer ?
#
loop_
_entity_poly.entity_id
_entity_poly.type
_entity_poly.pdbx_seq_one_letter_code
_entity_poly.pdbx_strand_id
1 'polypeptide(L)' 'MLTDQEVLKHYYLDVRCMLLEIAATLDRYDCGRTGSESSAAVPPELEKIYRSLEILADRTVRDDRAETLLRLFSDPIDEG' A
#
# COMPACT_ATOMS: atom_id res chain seq x y z
N MET A 1 5.95 -13.31 22.60
CA MET A 1 6.15 -12.81 21.22
C MET A 1 6.47 -13.99 20.34
N LEU A 2 6.00 -13.98 19.10
CA LEU A 2 6.37 -14.98 18.10
C LEU A 2 7.81 -14.72 17.63
N THR A 3 8.54 -15.77 17.27
CA THR A 3 9.80 -15.67 16.51
C THR A 3 9.53 -15.19 15.08
N ASP A 4 10.58 -14.78 14.37
CA ASP A 4 10.51 -14.38 12.96
C ASP A 4 9.90 -15.46 12.06
N GLN A 5 10.29 -16.72 12.24
CA GLN A 5 9.75 -17.84 11.48
C GLN A 5 8.28 -18.12 11.82
N GLU A 6 7.91 -18.00 13.10
CA GLU A 6 6.51 -18.17 13.52
C GLU A 6 5.62 -17.06 12.95
N VAL A 7 6.07 -15.81 12.94
CA VAL A 7 5.34 -14.69 12.29
C VAL A 7 5.07 -15.01 10.82
N LEU A 8 6.10 -15.40 10.06
CA LEU A 8 5.90 -15.77 8.65
C LEU A 8 4.94 -16.94 8.50
N LYS A 9 5.11 -18.01 9.27
CA LYS A 9 4.21 -19.17 9.21
C LYS A 9 2.75 -18.82 9.49
N HIS A 10 2.51 -17.92 10.45
CA HIS A 10 1.16 -17.51 10.84
C HIS A 10 0.50 -16.58 9.82
N TYR A 11 1.23 -15.62 9.24
CA TYR A 11 0.63 -14.53 8.47
C TYR A 11 0.91 -14.57 6.96
N TYR A 12 1.76 -15.46 6.46
CA TYR A 12 2.17 -15.47 5.05
C TYR A 12 1.00 -15.62 4.07
N LEU A 13 0.00 -16.44 4.39
CA LEU A 13 -1.17 -16.62 3.54
C LEU A 13 -1.96 -15.32 3.40
N ASP A 14 -2.23 -14.64 4.51
CA ASP A 14 -2.99 -13.40 4.53
C ASP A 14 -2.24 -12.28 3.80
N VAL A 15 -0.93 -12.16 4.05
CA VAL A 15 -0.07 -11.21 3.34
C VAL A 15 -0.11 -11.47 1.83
N ARG A 16 -0.02 -12.74 1.40
CA ARG A 16 -0.11 -13.08 -0.02
C ARG A 16 -1.45 -12.67 -0.63
N CYS A 17 -2.56 -12.93 0.07
CA CYS A 17 -3.88 -12.53 -0.39
C CYS A 17 -3.98 -11.01 -0.54
N MET A 18 -3.53 -10.25 0.47
CA MET A 18 -3.53 -8.78 0.41
C MET A 18 -2.67 -8.24 -0.75
N LEU A 19 -1.50 -8.82 -0.99
CA LEU A 19 -0.65 -8.44 -2.14
C LEU A 19 -1.33 -8.71 -3.49
N LEU A 20 -2.04 -9.83 -3.63
CA LEU A 20 -2.80 -10.14 -4.84
C LEU A 20 -3.95 -9.17 -5.06
N GLU A 21 -4.67 -8.78 -4.00
CA GLU A 21 -5.74 -7.78 -4.11
C GLU A 21 -5.22 -6.39 -4.49
N ILE A 22 -4.05 -5.99 -3.97
CA ILE A 22 -3.39 -4.74 -4.39
C ILE A 22 -3.02 -4.81 -5.87
N ALA A 23 -2.38 -5.89 -6.32
CA ALA A 23 -2.01 -6.07 -7.73
C ALA A 23 -3.24 -6.03 -8.64
N ALA A 24 -4.30 -6.78 -8.30
CA ALA A 24 -5.53 -6.80 -9.07
C ALA A 24 -6.25 -5.43 -9.08
N THR A 25 -6.08 -4.62 -8.05
CA THR A 25 -6.60 -3.24 -8.01
C THR A 25 -5.87 -2.35 -9.01
N LEU A 26 -4.53 -2.45 -9.06
CA LEU A 26 -3.71 -1.71 -10.03
C LEU A 26 -4.02 -2.14 -11.47
N ASP A 27 -4.14 -3.44 -11.73
CA ASP A 27 -4.49 -3.97 -13.06
C ASP A 27 -5.85 -3.42 -13.55
N ARG A 28 -6.85 -3.36 -12.66
CA ARG A 28 -8.18 -2.80 -12.97
C ARG A 28 -8.11 -1.30 -13.24
N TYR A 29 -7.30 -0.57 -12.48
CA TYR A 29 -7.07 0.86 -12.70
C TYR A 29 -6.46 1.11 -14.07
N ASP A 30 -5.40 0.38 -14.43
CA ASP A 30 -4.73 0.49 -15.73
C ASP A 30 -5.66 0.11 -16.89
N CYS A 31 -6.44 -0.96 -16.74
CA CYS A 31 -7.47 -1.33 -17.71
C CYS A 31 -8.49 -0.19 -17.92
N GLY A 32 -8.95 0.46 -16.84
CA GLY A 32 -9.87 1.60 -16.92
C GLY A 32 -9.27 2.81 -17.63
N ARG A 33 -7.96 3.06 -17.46
CA ARG A 33 -7.25 4.16 -18.13
C ARG A 33 -7.12 3.97 -19.63
N THR A 34 -6.90 2.76 -20.11
CA THR A 34 -6.75 2.50 -21.57
C THR A 34 -7.99 2.87 -22.38
N GLY A 35 -9.17 2.97 -21.75
CA GLY A 35 -10.41 3.44 -22.36
C GLY A 35 -10.67 4.95 -22.27
N SER A 36 -9.81 5.72 -21.60
CA SER A 36 -9.96 7.15 -21.39
C SER A 36 -8.70 7.88 -21.88
N GLU A 37 -8.80 8.64 -22.99
CA GLU A 37 -7.72 9.50 -23.53
C GLU A 37 -7.38 10.71 -22.63
N SER A 38 -7.53 10.57 -21.31
CA SER A 38 -7.25 11.65 -20.38
C SER A 38 -5.81 11.57 -19.89
N SER A 39 -4.99 12.51 -20.37
CA SER A 39 -3.70 12.92 -19.80
C SER A 39 -3.90 13.60 -18.43
N ALA A 40 -4.73 13.00 -17.57
CA ALA A 40 -4.97 13.49 -16.23
C ALA A 40 -3.84 13.05 -15.31
N ALA A 41 -3.43 13.98 -14.43
CA ALA A 41 -2.47 13.75 -13.36
C ALA A 41 -2.79 12.46 -12.57
N VAL A 42 -1.73 11.85 -12.02
CA VAL A 42 -1.87 10.67 -11.16
C VAL A 42 -2.80 11.01 -9.99
N PRO A 43 -3.88 10.24 -9.75
CA PRO A 43 -4.77 10.49 -8.63
C PRO A 43 -4.00 10.41 -7.30
N PRO A 44 -4.28 11.29 -6.32
CA PRO A 44 -3.60 11.28 -5.03
C PRO A 44 -3.78 9.96 -4.27
N GLU A 45 -4.87 9.24 -4.50
CA GLU A 45 -5.11 7.91 -3.92
C GLU A 45 -4.14 6.86 -4.47
N LEU A 46 -3.85 6.92 -5.78
CA LEU A 46 -2.90 6.00 -6.41
C LEU A 46 -1.48 6.28 -5.92
N GLU A 47 -1.12 7.56 -5.76
CA GLU A 47 0.16 7.97 -5.18
C GLU A 47 0.33 7.43 -3.76
N LYS A 48 -0.70 7.52 -2.91
CA LYS A 48 -0.69 6.95 -1.55
C LYS A 48 -0.50 5.42 -1.57
N ILE A 49 -1.08 4.71 -2.53
CA ILE A 49 -0.88 3.25 -2.69
C ILE A 49 0.59 2.94 -3.02
N TYR A 50 1.18 3.62 -4.01
CA TYR A 50 2.58 3.39 -4.37
C TYR A 50 3.52 3.76 -3.22
N ARG A 51 3.27 4.88 -2.53
CA ARG A 51 4.06 5.28 -1.36
C ARG A 51 3.97 4.26 -0.23
N SER A 52 2.80 3.64 -0.03
CA SER A 52 2.63 2.56 0.93
C SER A 52 3.49 1.35 0.57
N LEU A 53 3.55 0.96 -0.70
CA LEU A 53 4.38 -0.16 -1.17
C LEU A 53 5.87 0.12 -0.95
N GLU A 54 6.33 1.36 -1.16
CA GLU A 54 7.71 1.76 -0.86
C GLU A 54 8.05 1.60 0.62
N ILE A 55 7.18 2.10 1.51
CA ILE A 55 7.35 1.98 2.96
C ILE A 55 7.41 0.51 3.40
N LEU A 56 6.53 -0.33 2.83
CA LEU A 56 6.48 -1.75 3.15
C LEU A 56 7.68 -2.54 2.61
N ALA A 57 8.20 -2.16 1.45
CA ALA A 57 9.34 -2.82 0.80
C ALA A 57 10.69 -2.42 1.42
N ASP A 58 10.77 -1.25 2.08
CA ASP A 58 11.99 -0.78 2.71
C ASP A 58 12.40 -1.70 3.86
N ARG A 59 13.52 -2.42 3.69
CA ARG A 59 14.08 -3.36 4.68
C ARG A 59 14.88 -2.66 5.79
N THR A 60 15.18 -1.38 5.64
CA THR A 60 15.95 -0.57 6.59
C THR A 60 15.07 0.02 7.69
N VAL A 61 13.78 0.19 7.43
CA VAL A 61 12.77 0.54 8.45
C VAL A 61 12.68 -0.60 9.45
N ARG A 62 13.07 -0.35 10.70
CA ARG A 62 13.09 -1.38 11.74
C ARG A 62 11.80 -1.47 12.53
N ASP A 63 11.10 -0.35 12.71
CA ASP A 63 9.90 -0.27 13.55
C ASP A 63 8.79 0.54 12.86
N ASP A 64 7.54 0.31 13.29
CA ASP A 64 6.37 1.19 13.05
C ASP A 64 5.90 1.41 11.59
N ARG A 65 6.09 0.44 10.69
CA ARG A 65 5.49 0.46 9.34
C ARG A 65 3.97 0.68 9.39
N ALA A 66 3.29 0.00 10.30
CA ALA A 66 1.84 0.13 10.44
C ALA A 66 1.42 1.56 10.83
N GLU A 67 2.11 2.18 11.79
CA GLU A 67 1.87 3.57 12.18
C GLU A 67 2.17 4.55 11.04
N THR A 68 3.26 4.31 10.30
CA THR A 68 3.64 5.12 9.15
C THR A 68 2.56 5.08 8.06
N LEU A 69 2.03 3.89 7.76
CA LEU A 69 0.91 3.74 6.83
C LEU A 69 -0.34 4.47 7.36
N LEU A 70 -0.69 4.32 8.64
CA LEU A 70 -1.83 5.02 9.22
C LEU A 70 -1.71 6.55 9.08
N ARG A 71 -0.52 7.11 9.33
CA ARG A 71 -0.26 8.55 9.13
C ARG A 71 -0.37 8.97 7.67
N LEU A 72 0.09 8.15 6.72
CA LEU A 72 -0.02 8.44 5.28
C LEU A 72 -1.48 8.51 4.80
N PHE A 73 -2.36 7.72 5.40
CA PHE A 73 -3.78 7.70 5.08
C PHE A 73 -4.62 8.65 5.93
N SER A 74 -4.07 9.21 7.00
CA SER A 74 -4.73 10.25 7.78
C SER A 74 -4.71 11.55 6.98
N ASP A 75 -5.84 12.26 6.93
CA ASP A 75 -5.86 13.60 6.36
C ASP A 75 -4.94 14.54 7.16
N PRO A 76 -4.34 15.56 6.54
CA PRO A 76 -3.76 16.64 7.31
C PRO A 76 -4.87 17.16 8.23
N ILE A 77 -4.60 17.26 9.52
CA ILE A 77 -5.49 17.99 10.42
C ILE A 77 -5.55 19.40 9.82
N ASP A 78 -6.71 19.79 9.29
CA ASP A 78 -6.99 21.19 8.96
C ASP A 78 -6.84 21.95 10.28
N GLU A 79 -5.68 22.58 10.49
CA GLU A 79 -5.51 23.61 11.51
C GLU A 79 -6.32 24.83 11.05
N GLY A 80 -7.62 24.78 11.30
CA GLY A 80 -8.55 25.92 11.18
C GLY A 80 -8.46 26.87 12.36
#